data_AF-A0A952E9B1-F1
#
_entry.id   AF-A0A952E9B1-F1
#
_cell.length_a   1.000
_cell.length_b   1.000
_cell.length_c   1.000
_cell.angle_alpha   90.00
_cell.angle_beta   90.00
_cell.angle_gamma   90.00
#
_symmetry.space_group_name_H-M   'P 1'
#
loop_
_entity.id
_entity.type
_entity.pdbx_description
1 polymer ?
#
loop_
_entity_poly.entity_id
_entity_poly.type
_entity_poly.pdbx_seq_one_letter_code
_entity_poly.pdbx_strand_id
1 'polypeptide(L)' 'MNPKKFGSLANTKQEPWKLPLPDFIEELYFKHFKKNQPDNVRSIEQMASDYNKKKEERRDRRLKEKES' A
#
# COMPACT_ATOMS: atom_id res chain seq x y z
N MET A 1 -17.83 -1.78 -31.15
CA MET A 1 -18.15 -1.40 -29.75
C MET A 1 -18.96 -0.10 -29.79
N ASN A 2 -20.07 0.05 -29.05
CA ASN A 2 -20.95 1.23 -29.13
C ASN A 2 -20.81 2.12 -27.89
N PRO A 3 -20.37 3.39 -28.03
CA PRO A 3 -20.16 4.32 -26.92
C PRO A 3 -21.41 4.59 -26.06
N LYS A 4 -22.61 4.50 -26.63
CA LYS A 4 -23.87 4.82 -25.92
C LYS A 4 -24.19 3.86 -24.76
N LYS A 5 -23.58 2.66 -24.75
CA LYS A 5 -23.80 1.64 -23.71
C LYS A 5 -22.87 1.79 -22.50
N PHE A 6 -21.92 2.72 -22.50
CA PHE A 6 -21.00 2.91 -21.36
C PHE A 6 -21.66 3.58 -20.15
N GLY A 7 -22.69 4.40 -20.34
CA GLY A 7 -23.38 5.08 -19.23
C GLY A 7 -24.05 4.13 -18.24
N SER A 8 -24.57 2.98 -18.70
CA SER A 8 -25.13 1.95 -17.82
C SER A 8 -24.08 1.17 -17.02
N LEU A 9 -22.81 1.25 -17.43
CA LEU A 9 -21.69 0.54 -16.78
C LEU A 9 -21.06 1.39 -15.66
N ALA A 10 -21.31 2.70 -15.66
CA ALA A 10 -20.85 3.64 -14.63
C ALA A 10 -21.79 3.65 -13.41
N ASN A 11 -22.13 2.48 -12.86
CA ASN A 11 -22.99 2.33 -11.68
C ASN A 11 -22.21 2.34 -10.35
N THR A 12 -21.20 3.21 -10.23
CA THR A 12 -20.32 3.31 -9.04
C THR A 12 -21.05 3.53 -7.73
N LYS A 13 -22.25 4.13 -7.76
CA LYS A 13 -23.12 4.31 -6.59
C LYS A 13 -23.73 3.01 -6.05
N GLN A 14 -23.94 2.01 -6.90
CA GLN A 14 -24.51 0.71 -6.54
C GLN A 14 -23.41 -0.32 -6.28
N GLU A 15 -22.29 -0.19 -6.99
CA GLU A 15 -21.13 -1.05 -6.88
C GLU A 15 -19.89 -0.19 -6.57
N PRO A 16 -19.61 0.09 -5.27
CA PRO A 16 -18.52 0.99 -4.87
C PRO A 16 -17.13 0.53 -5.35
N TRP A 17 -16.93 -0.76 -5.58
CA TRP A 17 -15.69 -1.31 -6.13
C TRP A 17 -15.46 -0.96 -7.61
N LYS A 18 -16.47 -0.39 -8.30
CA LYS A 18 -16.33 0.17 -9.66
C LYS A 18 -15.80 1.61 -9.66
N LEU A 19 -15.59 2.22 -8.49
CA LEU A 19 -14.84 3.47 -8.40
C LEU A 19 -13.43 3.29 -9.00
N PRO A 20 -12.82 4.36 -9.54
CA PRO A 20 -11.40 4.33 -9.85
C PRO A 20 -10.62 3.81 -8.65
N LEU A 21 -9.65 2.92 -8.91
CA LEU A 21 -8.88 2.29 -7.84
C LEU A 21 -8.27 3.29 -6.83
N PRO A 22 -7.73 4.46 -7.26
CA PRO A 22 -7.27 5.47 -6.31
C PRO A 22 -8.36 5.93 -5.35
N ASP A 23 -9.51 6.36 -5.90
CA ASP A 23 -10.65 6.87 -5.13
C ASP A 23 -11.19 5.80 -4.16
N PHE A 24 -11.28 4.54 -4.62
CA PHE A 24 -11.73 3.43 -3.78
C PHE A 24 -10.79 3.18 -2.59
N ILE A 25 -9.47 3.24 -2.81
CA ILE A 25 -8.47 3.08 -1.76
C ILE A 25 -8.57 4.24 -0.76
N GLU A 26 -8.73 5.48 -1.23
CA GLU A 26 -8.89 6.66 -0.38
C GLU A 26 -10.15 6.58 0.50
N GLU A 27 -11.29 6.17 -0.06
CA GLU A 27 -12.53 5.96 0.70
C GLU A 27 -12.36 4.91 1.80
N LEU A 28 -11.73 3.78 1.48
CA LEU A 28 -11.44 2.72 2.46
C LEU A 28 -10.49 3.23 3.55
N TYR A 29 -9.44 3.95 3.16
CA TYR A 29 -8.47 4.50 4.09
C TYR A 29 -9.13 5.48 5.06
N PHE A 30 -9.92 6.43 4.56
CA PHE A 30 -10.65 7.36 5.40
C PHE A 30 -11.66 6.66 6.31
N LYS A 31 -12.39 5.67 5.81
CA LYS A 31 -13.38 4.91 6.59
C LYS A 31 -12.77 4.30 7.84
N HIS A 32 -11.59 3.67 7.71
CA HIS A 32 -10.92 2.95 8.79
C HIS A 32 -10.03 3.83 9.67
N PHE A 33 -9.25 4.74 9.07
CA PHE A 33 -8.23 5.51 9.78
C PHE A 33 -8.67 6.93 10.15
N LYS A 34 -9.79 7.42 9.59
CA LYS A 34 -10.27 8.81 9.74
C LYS A 34 -9.19 9.84 9.35
N LYS A 35 -8.33 9.46 8.40
CA LYS A 35 -7.25 10.26 7.84
C LYS A 35 -7.34 10.20 6.33
N ASN A 36 -6.92 11.27 5.65
CA ASN A 36 -6.90 11.31 4.18
C ASN A 36 -5.64 10.67 3.60
N GLN A 37 -4.55 10.62 4.37
CA GLN A 37 -3.28 10.04 3.96
C GLN A 37 -2.51 9.48 5.15
N PRO A 38 -1.63 8.48 4.95
CA PRO A 38 -0.72 8.00 5.98
C PRO A 38 0.30 9.04 6.40
N ASP A 39 0.70 9.02 7.68
CA ASP A 39 1.76 9.91 8.19
C ASP A 39 3.15 9.53 7.64
N ASN A 40 3.33 8.27 7.26
CA ASN A 40 4.60 7.73 6.77
C ASN A 40 4.35 6.92 5.50
N VAL A 41 4.67 7.52 4.35
CA VAL A 41 4.61 6.87 3.04
C VAL A 41 6.02 6.45 2.67
N ARG A 42 6.23 5.14 2.52
CA ARG A 42 7.52 4.55 2.10
C ARG A 42 7.33 3.75 0.84
N SER A 43 8.36 3.75 -0.01
CA SER A 43 8.39 2.86 -1.17
C SER A 43 8.67 1.42 -0.75
N ILE A 44 8.27 0.47 -1.59
CA ILE A 44 8.51 -0.95 -1.35
C ILE A 44 10.03 -1.22 -1.33
N GLU A 45 10.79 -0.54 -2.19
CA GLU A 45 12.25 -0.64 -2.27
C GLU A 45 12.92 -0.17 -0.97
N GLN A 46 12.44 0.95 -0.40
CA GLN A 46 12.93 1.44 0.89
C GLN A 46 12.67 0.42 2.00
N MET A 47 11.46 -0.15 2.06
CA MET A 47 11.12 -1.18 3.04
C MET A 47 11.98 -2.44 2.89
N ALA A 48 12.22 -2.88 1.66
CA ALA A 48 13.07 -4.04 1.37
C ALA A 48 14.53 -3.78 1.77
N SER A 49 15.05 -2.58 1.49
CA SER A 49 16.41 -2.19 1.87
C SER A 49 16.58 -2.12 3.40
N ASP A 50 15.64 -1.48 4.10
CA ASP A 50 15.63 -1.43 5.57
C ASP A 50 15.60 -2.83 6.20
N TYR A 51 14.83 -3.75 5.61
CA TYR A 51 14.76 -5.13 6.07
C TYR A 51 16.10 -5.86 5.90
N ASN A 52 16.72 -5.75 4.72
CA ASN A 52 18.02 -6.37 4.45
C ASN A 52 19.12 -5.80 5.35
N LYS A 53 19.16 -4.49 5.54
CA LYS A 53 20.11 -3.84 6.45
C LYS A 53 19.98 -4.37 7.88
N LYS A 54 18.77 -4.42 8.42
CA LYS A 54 18.53 -4.99 9.77
C LYS A 54 18.89 -6.47 9.86
N LYS A 55 18.75 -7.22 8.75
CA LYS A 55 19.13 -8.63 8.69
C LYS A 55 20.65 -8.80 8.77
N GLU A 56 21.41 -8.02 8.00
CA GLU A 56 22.88 -8.04 8.03
C GLU A 56 23.41 -7.57 9.40
N GLU A 57 22.88 -6.50 9.98
CA GLU A 57 23.26 -6.05 11.32
C GLU A 57 23.07 -7.14 12.39
N ARG A 58 21.99 -7.93 12.30
CA ARG A 58 21.75 -9.07 13.19
C ARG A 58 22.74 -10.20 12.95
N ARG A 59 23.14 -10.44 11.70
CA ARG A 59 24.14 -11.44 11.34
C ARG A 59 25.50 -11.06 11.90
N ASP A 60 25.91 -9.81 11.69
CA ASP A 60 27.19 -9.28 12.18
C ASP A 60 27.27 -9.33 13.70
N ARG A 61 26.19 -8.98 14.40
CA ARG A 61 26.13 -9.09 15.86
C ARG A 61 26.35 -10.51 16.35
N ARG A 62 25.74 -11.51 15.69
CA ARG A 62 25.91 -12.93 16.03
C ARG A 62 27.32 -13.45 15.71
N LEU A 63 27.97 -12.93 14.69
CA LEU A 63 29.36 -13.29 14.38
C LEU A 63 30.31 -12.72 15.43
N LYS A 64 30.17 -11.43 15.77
CA LYS A 64 30.95 -10.78 16.83
C LYS A 64 30.79 -11.47 18.18
N GLU A 65 29.58 -11.92 18.52
CA GLU A 65 29.31 -12.66 19.76
C GLU A 65 29.96 -14.05 19.78
N LYS A 66 30.18 -14.68 18.62
CA LYS A 66 30.87 -15.99 18.52
C LYS A 66 32.39 -15.87 18.50
N GLU A 67 32.91 -14.72 18.08
CA GLU A 67 34.34 -14.43 18.03
C GLU A 67 34.89 -13.91 19.37
N SER A 68 34.02 -13.47 20.27
CA SER A 68 34.33 -13.07 21.65
C SER A 68 34.20 -14.23 22.63
#